data_AF-A0A402D2N3-F1
#
_entry.id   AF-A0A402D2N3-F1
#
_cell.length_a   1.000
_cell.length_b   1.000
_cell.length_c   1.000
_cell.angle_alpha   90.00
_cell.angle_beta   90.00
_cell.angle_gamma   90.00
#
_symmetry.space_group_name_H-M   'P 1'
#
loop_
_entity.id
_entity.type
_entity.pdbx_description
1 polymer ?
#
loop_
_entity_poly.entity_id
_entity_poly.type
_entity_poly.pdbx_seq_one_letter_code
_entity_poly.pdbx_strand_id
1 'polypeptide(L)'
;MPASTSPNAKRPAEAPVINEEADRILGRIILRYGGVTFAQLFLMTFAMAPINMKGSPVFKWHQAIDVLSILLVFIPFLLGISKLFAARLRIGRDLVERGVWRQAIAALDPFEGFTQRFLDGSGEAHYLLSKAYAGAGEKAKAERARQFVLKHRAGVWADKLRDPAPIAIGALKTALRQEKSAEKTVTGVKGKRKRRF
;
A
#
# COMPACT_ATOMS: atom_id res chain seq x y z
N MET A 1 -24.42 7.12 -48.13
CA MET A 1 -23.38 7.09 -47.08
C MET A 1 -22.48 8.30 -47.24
N PRO A 2 -22.43 9.19 -46.24
CA PRO A 2 -21.15 9.69 -45.78
C PRO A 2 -20.97 9.47 -44.26
N ALA A 3 -19.72 9.27 -43.88
CA ALA A 3 -19.25 8.93 -42.54
C ALA A 3 -18.84 10.16 -41.71
N SER A 4 -18.87 9.94 -40.38
CA SER A 4 -18.09 10.56 -39.29
C SER A 4 -18.09 12.09 -39.16
N THR A 5 -18.45 12.64 -38.01
CA THR A 5 -17.58 12.60 -36.84
C THR A 5 -18.37 12.97 -35.57
N SER A 6 -18.51 12.03 -34.63
CA SER A 6 -18.82 12.37 -33.24
C SER A 6 -17.50 12.66 -32.52
N PRO A 7 -17.34 13.81 -31.84
CA PRO A 7 -16.14 14.08 -31.07
C PRO A 7 -16.20 13.22 -29.80
N ASN A 8 -15.40 12.16 -29.77
CA ASN A 8 -15.19 11.35 -28.58
C ASN A 8 -14.37 12.17 -27.59
N ALA A 9 -15.07 12.97 -26.78
CA ALA A 9 -14.50 13.72 -25.67
C ALA A 9 -13.91 12.72 -24.67
N LYS A 10 -12.60 12.53 -24.76
CA LYS A 10 -11.77 11.78 -23.82
C LYS A 10 -11.95 12.43 -22.43
N ARG A 11 -12.87 11.93 -21.61
CA ARG A 11 -12.91 12.28 -20.18
C ARG A 11 -11.53 11.96 -19.61
N PRO A 12 -10.89 12.88 -18.86
CA PRO A 12 -9.68 12.54 -18.15
C PRO A 12 -10.02 11.37 -17.22
N ALA A 13 -9.24 10.29 -17.30
CA ALA A 13 -9.37 9.18 -16.38
C ALA A 13 -9.15 9.74 -14.98
N GLU A 14 -10.23 9.93 -14.21
CA GLU A 14 -10.16 10.27 -12.79
C GLU A 14 -9.23 9.24 -12.15
N ALA A 15 -8.05 9.70 -11.73
CA ALA A 15 -7.11 8.86 -11.02
C ALA A 15 -7.88 8.21 -9.87
N PRO A 16 -7.80 6.88 -9.68
CA PRO A 16 -8.51 6.21 -8.60
C PRO A 16 -8.09 6.83 -7.27
N VAL A 17 -8.96 7.68 -6.72
CA VAL A 17 -8.74 8.36 -5.45
C VAL A 17 -8.75 7.31 -4.36
N ILE A 18 -7.65 7.16 -3.66
CA ILE A 18 -7.60 6.39 -2.43
C ILE A 18 -8.46 7.18 -1.43
N ASN A 19 -9.43 6.53 -0.78
CA ASN A 19 -10.35 7.16 0.19
C ASN A 19 -9.71 8.34 0.97
N GLU A 20 -10.41 9.47 1.13
CA GLU A 20 -9.89 10.69 1.77
C GLU A 20 -9.17 10.46 3.11
N GLU A 21 -9.59 9.46 3.88
CA GLU A 21 -8.95 9.08 5.13
C GLU A 21 -7.52 8.53 4.90
N ALA A 22 -7.37 7.68 3.91
CA ALA A 22 -6.08 7.13 3.51
C ALA A 22 -5.16 8.22 2.94
N ASP A 23 -5.69 9.14 2.13
CA ASP A 23 -4.94 10.30 1.64
C ASP A 23 -4.48 11.21 2.78
N ARG A 24 -5.31 11.43 3.80
CA ARG A 24 -4.91 12.17 5.01
C ARG A 24 -3.79 11.48 5.78
N ILE A 25 -3.84 10.15 5.92
CA ILE A 25 -2.79 9.37 6.59
C ILE A 25 -1.47 9.46 5.82
N LEU A 26 -1.51 9.19 4.50
CA LEU A 26 -0.35 9.24 3.63
C LEU A 26 0.23 10.66 3.57
N GLY A 27 -0.62 11.67 3.41
CA GLY A 27 -0.26 13.08 3.40
C GLY A 27 0.43 13.51 4.69
N ARG A 28 -0.04 13.06 5.85
CA ARG A 28 0.61 13.34 7.15
C ARG A 28 2.01 12.73 7.22
N ILE A 29 2.19 11.52 6.72
CA ILE A 29 3.50 10.85 6.69
C ILE A 29 4.43 11.63 5.74
N ILE A 30 3.97 11.96 4.53
CA ILE A 30 4.74 12.72 3.54
C ILE A 30 5.14 14.09 4.10
N LEU A 31 4.19 14.84 4.67
CA LEU A 31 4.46 16.17 5.21
C LEU A 31 5.45 16.11 6.37
N ARG A 32 5.27 15.16 7.30
CA ARG A 32 6.14 15.02 8.46
C ARG A 32 7.56 14.62 8.06
N TYR A 33 7.71 13.55 7.27
CA TYR A 33 9.02 13.02 6.94
C TYR A 33 9.69 13.78 5.80
N GLY A 34 8.94 14.10 4.75
CA GLY A 34 9.43 14.93 3.65
C GLY A 34 9.77 16.35 4.10
N GLY A 35 8.95 16.95 4.97
CA GLY A 35 9.23 18.27 5.55
C GLY A 35 10.51 18.27 6.42
N VAL A 36 10.69 17.24 7.26
CA VAL A 36 11.92 17.08 8.05
C VAL A 36 13.14 16.89 7.15
N THR A 37 13.08 16.00 6.15
CA THR A 37 14.19 15.77 5.22
C THR A 37 14.51 17.04 4.43
N PHE A 38 13.51 17.78 3.96
CA PHE A 38 13.71 19.04 3.25
C PHE A 38 14.37 20.10 4.15
N ALA A 39 13.89 20.25 5.38
CA ALA A 39 14.47 21.18 6.35
C ALA A 39 15.93 20.82 6.69
N GLN A 40 16.23 19.52 6.83
CA GLN A 40 17.60 19.05 7.06
C GLN A 40 18.51 19.31 5.86
N LEU A 41 18.06 19.01 4.64
CA LEU A 41 18.82 19.32 3.42
C LEU A 41 19.10 20.82 3.30
N PHE A 42 18.08 21.64 3.55
CA PHE A 42 18.22 23.09 3.54
C PHE A 42 19.26 23.55 4.57
N LEU A 43 19.11 23.13 5.83
CA LEU A 43 20.03 23.48 6.91
C LEU A 43 21.47 23.03 6.59
N MET A 44 21.65 21.80 6.10
CA MET A 44 22.97 21.26 5.76
C MET A 44 23.62 22.01 4.60
N THR A 45 22.85 22.48 3.63
CA THR A 45 23.39 23.29 2.51
C THR A 45 24.10 24.54 3.03
N PHE A 46 23.54 25.21 4.04
CA PHE A 46 24.16 26.41 4.63
C PHE A 46 25.21 26.08 5.69
N ALA A 47 24.99 25.05 6.50
CA ALA A 47 25.91 24.67 7.58
C ALA A 47 27.23 24.10 7.05
N MET A 48 27.19 23.34 5.95
CA MET A 48 28.38 22.70 5.38
C MET A 48 29.26 23.67 4.59
N ALA A 49 28.70 24.77 4.09
CA ALA A 49 29.44 25.78 3.34
C ALA A 49 30.66 26.35 4.11
N PRO A 50 30.54 26.84 5.37
CA PRO A 50 31.70 27.30 6.15
C PRO A 50 32.57 26.16 6.68
N ILE A 51 32.00 24.98 6.95
CA ILE A 51 32.74 23.81 7.47
C ILE A 51 33.74 23.30 6.43
N ASN A 52 33.36 23.31 5.15
CA ASN A 52 34.18 22.82 4.04
C ASN A 52 35.14 23.89 3.47
N MET A 53 35.30 25.03 4.15
CA MET A 53 36.34 26.02 3.80
C MET A 53 37.70 25.61 4.38
N LYS A 54 38.77 25.71 3.58
CA LYS A 54 40.15 25.32 3.96
C LYS A 54 40.72 26.06 5.19
N GLY A 55 40.14 27.21 5.57
CA GLY A 55 40.52 27.97 6.77
C GLY A 55 39.77 27.58 8.04
N SER A 56 38.83 26.63 7.96
CA SER A 56 38.02 26.22 9.10
C SER A 56 38.80 25.31 10.05
N PRO A 57 38.72 25.51 11.38
CA PRO A 57 39.41 24.66 12.36
C PRO A 57 38.96 23.20 12.33
N VAL A 58 37.78 22.93 11.76
CA VAL A 58 37.20 21.58 11.61
C VAL A 58 37.45 20.95 10.24
N PHE A 59 38.11 21.65 9.30
CA PHE A 59 38.34 21.15 7.94
C PHE A 59 39.10 19.83 7.90
N LYS A 60 39.99 19.57 8.87
CA LYS A 60 40.69 18.28 9.00
C LYS A 60 39.77 17.07 9.15
N TRP A 61 38.52 17.29 9.56
CA TRP A 61 37.48 16.27 9.73
C TRP A 61 36.38 16.35 8.67
N HIS A 62 36.53 17.16 7.62
CA HIS A 62 35.45 17.44 6.66
C HIS A 62 34.81 16.17 6.10
N GLN A 63 35.59 15.15 5.71
CA GLN A 63 35.06 13.88 5.21
C GLN A 63 34.16 13.15 6.24
N ALA A 64 34.56 13.14 7.51
CA ALA A 64 33.76 12.52 8.56
C ALA A 64 32.46 13.29 8.82
N ILE A 65 32.53 14.63 8.74
CA ILE A 65 31.36 15.50 8.89
C ILE A 65 30.43 15.36 7.68
N ASP A 66 30.95 15.26 6.46
CA ASP A 66 30.19 15.01 5.23
C ASP A 66 29.42 13.69 5.34
N VAL A 67 30.11 12.59 5.73
CA VAL A 67 29.47 11.28 5.93
C VAL A 67 28.38 11.35 7.00
N LEU A 68 28.67 11.98 8.15
CA LEU A 68 27.68 12.14 9.22
C LEU A 68 26.46 12.96 8.76
N SER A 69 26.68 14.00 7.96
CA SER A 69 25.62 14.85 7.42
C SER A 69 24.74 14.09 6.44
N ILE A 70 25.35 13.27 5.57
CA ILE A 70 24.62 12.36 4.68
C ILE A 70 23.75 11.40 5.51
N LEU A 71 24.32 10.75 6.52
CA LEU A 71 23.57 9.83 7.39
C LEU A 71 22.41 10.54 8.11
N LEU A 72 22.63 11.76 8.58
CA LEU A 72 21.62 12.54 9.30
C LEU A 72 20.38 12.85 8.43
N VAL A 73 20.57 13.06 7.13
CA VAL A 73 19.49 13.28 6.17
C VAL A 73 18.90 11.94 5.70
N PHE A 74 19.75 10.96 5.43
CA PHE A 74 19.36 9.72 4.77
C PHE A 74 18.56 8.78 5.68
N ILE A 75 18.93 8.66 6.96
CA ILE A 75 18.21 7.81 7.93
C ILE A 75 16.74 8.22 8.09
N PRO A 76 16.39 9.48 8.42
CA PRO A 76 14.99 9.86 8.58
C PRO A 76 14.20 9.77 7.28
N PHE A 77 14.84 9.99 6.13
CA PHE A 77 14.25 9.76 4.82
C PHE A 77 13.86 8.29 4.62
N LEU A 78 14.78 7.35 4.89
CA LEU A 78 14.51 5.92 4.82
C LEU A 78 13.39 5.50 5.78
N LEU A 79 13.40 5.99 7.03
CA LEU A 79 12.34 5.72 8.00
C LEU A 79 10.98 6.25 7.51
N GLY A 80 10.96 7.40 6.85
CA GLY A 80 9.77 7.98 6.23
C GLY A 80 9.22 7.10 5.11
N ILE A 81 10.09 6.65 4.20
CA ILE A 81 9.73 5.71 3.13
C ILE A 81 9.16 4.42 3.72
N SER A 82 9.86 3.79 4.67
CA SER A 82 9.39 2.54 5.28
C SER A 82 8.00 2.69 5.91
N LYS A 83 7.74 3.81 6.62
CA LYS A 83 6.42 4.09 7.20
C LYS A 83 5.35 4.35 6.14
N LEU A 84 5.70 5.07 5.07
CA LEU A 84 4.77 5.35 3.97
C LEU A 84 4.32 4.05 3.29
N PHE A 85 5.27 3.16 2.98
CA PHE A 85 4.96 1.89 2.32
C PHE A 85 4.24 0.92 3.26
N ALA A 86 4.59 0.88 4.55
CA ALA A 86 3.83 0.12 5.53
C ALA A 86 2.36 0.58 5.63
N ALA A 87 2.12 1.91 5.60
CA ALA A 87 0.78 2.46 5.59
C ALA A 87 0.02 2.08 4.30
N ARG A 88 0.67 2.21 3.13
CA ARG A 88 0.10 1.79 1.84
C ARG A 88 -0.27 0.31 1.82
N LEU A 89 0.60 -0.56 2.34
CA LEU A 89 0.33 -1.99 2.44
C LEU A 89 -0.91 -2.28 3.30
N ARG A 90 -1.01 -1.63 4.46
CA ARG A 90 -2.18 -1.77 5.35
C ARG A 90 -3.46 -1.30 4.66
N ILE A 91 -3.45 -0.12 4.04
CA ILE A 91 -4.60 0.43 3.31
C ILE A 91 -5.00 -0.52 2.16
N GLY A 92 -4.02 -0.99 1.39
CA GLY A 92 -4.24 -1.93 0.30
C GLY A 92 -4.86 -3.25 0.77
N ARG A 93 -4.39 -3.80 1.89
CA ARG A 93 -4.96 -5.01 2.50
C ARG A 93 -6.44 -4.82 2.84
N ASP A 94 -6.76 -3.74 3.55
CA ASP A 94 -8.14 -3.44 3.96
C ASP A 94 -9.06 -3.25 2.73
N LEU A 95 -8.56 -2.62 1.65
CA LEU A 95 -9.32 -2.42 0.41
C LEU A 95 -9.52 -3.72 -0.37
N VAL A 96 -8.53 -4.62 -0.41
CA VAL A 96 -8.67 -5.95 -1.00
C VAL A 96 -9.71 -6.78 -0.24
N GLU A 97 -9.71 -6.73 1.09
CA GLU A 97 -10.69 -7.44 1.93
C GLU A 97 -12.13 -6.94 1.70
N ARG A 98 -12.30 -5.64 1.44
CA ARG A 98 -13.59 -5.02 1.09
C ARG A 98 -14.00 -5.20 -0.37
N GLY A 99 -13.14 -5.78 -1.21
CA GLY A 99 -13.39 -5.95 -2.65
C GLY A 99 -13.36 -4.64 -3.45
N VAL A 100 -12.74 -3.58 -2.94
CA VAL A 100 -12.63 -2.28 -3.62
C VAL A 100 -11.38 -2.26 -4.50
N TRP A 101 -11.42 -3.05 -5.59
CA TRP A 101 -10.23 -3.44 -6.36
C TRP A 101 -9.42 -2.28 -6.94
N ARG A 102 -10.08 -1.27 -7.53
CA ARG A 102 -9.37 -0.13 -8.16
C ARG A 102 -8.61 0.73 -7.15
N GLN A 103 -9.18 0.95 -5.96
CA GLN A 103 -8.49 1.71 -4.91
C GLN A 103 -7.37 0.89 -4.28
N ALA A 104 -7.56 -0.43 -4.12
CA ALA A 104 -6.51 -1.33 -3.67
C ALA A 104 -5.29 -1.30 -4.61
N ILE A 105 -5.54 -1.33 -5.93
CA ILE A 105 -4.48 -1.15 -6.93
C ILE A 105 -3.78 0.19 -6.71
N ALA A 106 -4.51 1.31 -6.63
CA ALA A 106 -3.90 2.64 -6.44
C ALA A 106 -3.03 2.75 -5.18
N ALA A 107 -3.44 2.10 -4.08
CA ALA A 107 -2.67 2.08 -2.84
C ALA A 107 -1.36 1.27 -2.99
N LEU A 108 -1.42 0.14 -3.69
CA LEU A 108 -0.33 -0.84 -3.79
C LEU A 108 0.57 -0.66 -5.03
N ASP A 109 0.11 0.06 -6.06
CA ASP A 109 0.82 0.25 -7.34
C ASP A 109 2.29 0.69 -7.18
N PRO A 110 2.66 1.57 -6.23
CA PRO A 110 4.07 1.92 -6.04
C PRO A 110 5.00 0.74 -5.73
N PHE A 111 4.49 -0.36 -5.17
CA PHE A 111 5.31 -1.55 -4.94
C PHE A 111 5.75 -2.23 -6.24
N GLU A 112 5.06 -2.03 -7.37
CA GLU A 112 5.49 -2.58 -8.68
C GLU A 112 6.68 -1.84 -9.29
N GLY A 113 6.95 -0.61 -8.84
CA GLY A 113 8.05 0.23 -9.31
C GLY A 113 9.40 -0.46 -9.12
N PHE A 114 10.24 -0.50 -10.16
CA PHE A 114 11.51 -1.25 -10.16
C PHE A 114 12.40 -0.94 -8.94
N THR A 115 12.51 0.34 -8.58
CA THR A 115 13.29 0.82 -7.43
C THR A 115 12.59 0.63 -6.09
N GLN A 116 11.33 0.22 -6.05
CA GLN A 116 10.51 0.15 -4.83
C GLN A 116 10.08 -1.28 -4.48
N ARG A 117 10.28 -2.24 -5.39
CA ARG A 117 10.00 -3.68 -5.17
C ARG A 117 10.68 -4.28 -3.95
N PHE A 118 11.84 -3.76 -3.57
CA PHE A 118 12.57 -4.24 -2.38
C PHE A 118 11.82 -3.91 -1.08
N LEU A 119 10.95 -2.90 -1.08
CA LEU A 119 10.13 -2.51 0.08
C LEU A 119 9.03 -3.54 0.38
N ASP A 120 8.70 -4.40 -0.59
CA ASP A 120 7.89 -5.61 -0.36
C ASP A 120 8.80 -6.82 -0.09
N GLY A 121 9.46 -6.82 1.07
CA GLY A 121 10.35 -7.92 1.46
C GLY A 121 9.64 -9.27 1.63
N SER A 122 8.35 -9.25 1.98
CA SER A 122 7.56 -10.46 2.23
C SER A 122 6.84 -11.02 1.00
N GLY A 123 6.65 -10.21 -0.04
CA GLY A 123 5.80 -10.55 -1.19
C GLY A 123 4.32 -10.33 -0.96
N GLU A 124 3.93 -9.78 0.19
CA GLU A 124 2.53 -9.51 0.52
C GLU A 124 1.91 -8.46 -0.42
N ALA A 125 2.63 -7.38 -0.71
CA ALA A 125 2.09 -6.30 -1.53
C ALA A 125 1.79 -6.82 -2.95
N HIS A 126 2.72 -7.56 -3.54
CA HIS A 126 2.54 -8.17 -4.86
C HIS A 126 1.48 -9.30 -4.85
N TYR A 127 1.34 -10.02 -3.74
CA TYR A 127 0.24 -10.97 -3.56
C TYR A 127 -1.12 -10.25 -3.58
N LEU A 128 -1.27 -9.17 -2.81
CA LEU A 128 -2.50 -8.38 -2.75
C LEU A 128 -2.78 -7.68 -4.08
N LEU A 129 -1.75 -7.19 -4.79
CA LEU A 129 -1.87 -6.67 -6.15
C LEU A 129 -2.39 -7.72 -7.12
N SER A 130 -1.89 -8.95 -7.07
CA SER A 130 -2.38 -10.01 -7.96
C SER A 130 -3.88 -10.28 -7.77
N LYS A 131 -4.35 -10.27 -6.51
CA LYS A 131 -5.79 -10.34 -6.19
C LYS A 131 -6.56 -9.12 -6.68
N ALA A 132 -6.05 -7.92 -6.44
CA ALA A 132 -6.73 -6.69 -6.81
C ALA A 132 -6.86 -6.57 -8.33
N TYR A 133 -5.81 -6.87 -9.09
CA TYR A 133 -5.84 -6.94 -10.55
C TYR A 133 -6.80 -8.01 -11.06
N ALA A 134 -6.82 -9.20 -10.44
CA ALA A 134 -7.76 -10.25 -10.83
C ALA A 134 -9.22 -9.81 -10.58
N GLY A 135 -9.51 -9.21 -9.43
CA GLY A 135 -10.83 -8.66 -9.09
C GLY A 135 -11.26 -7.49 -9.98
N ALA A 136 -10.31 -6.70 -10.47
CA ALA A 136 -10.55 -5.62 -11.44
C ALA A 136 -10.66 -6.10 -12.90
N GLY A 137 -10.45 -7.39 -13.18
CA GLY A 137 -10.48 -7.97 -14.53
C GLY A 137 -9.17 -7.85 -15.32
N GLU A 138 -8.10 -7.31 -14.72
CA GLU A 138 -6.78 -7.12 -15.34
C GLU A 138 -5.91 -8.38 -15.27
N LYS A 139 -6.36 -9.45 -15.94
CA LYS A 139 -5.75 -10.81 -15.85
C LYS A 139 -4.24 -10.84 -16.14
N ALA A 140 -3.78 -10.08 -17.14
CA ALA A 140 -2.36 -10.06 -17.51
C ALA A 140 -1.48 -9.45 -16.41
N LYS A 141 -1.93 -8.39 -15.74
CA LYS A 141 -1.19 -7.78 -14.63
C LYS A 141 -1.26 -8.65 -13.38
N ALA A 142 -2.41 -9.27 -13.11
CA ALA A 142 -2.58 -10.22 -12.03
C ALA A 142 -1.55 -11.36 -12.11
N GLU A 143 -1.38 -11.93 -13.30
CA GLU A 143 -0.41 -13.01 -13.52
C GLU A 143 1.04 -12.54 -13.37
N ARG A 144 1.39 -11.34 -13.86
CA ARG A 144 2.73 -10.78 -13.65
C ARG A 144 3.06 -10.58 -12.16
N ALA A 145 2.12 -10.01 -11.40
CA ALA A 145 2.29 -9.82 -9.96
C ALA A 145 2.42 -11.16 -9.22
N ARG A 146 1.61 -12.16 -9.61
CA ARG A 146 1.70 -13.53 -9.10
C ARG A 146 3.07 -14.16 -9.39
N GLN A 147 3.53 -14.11 -10.63
CA GLN A 147 4.83 -14.66 -11.03
C GLN A 147 5.99 -13.99 -10.29
N PHE A 148 5.91 -12.69 -10.04
CA PHE A 148 6.90 -11.97 -9.26
C PHE A 148 7.04 -12.56 -7.84
N VAL A 149 5.92 -12.77 -7.14
CA VAL A 149 5.94 -13.39 -5.80
C VAL A 149 6.54 -14.79 -5.87
N LEU A 150 6.11 -15.61 -6.82
CA LEU A 150 6.58 -17.00 -6.95
C LEU A 150 8.08 -17.12 -7.29
N LYS A 151 8.61 -16.18 -8.07
CA LYS A 151 10.00 -16.17 -8.54
C LYS A 151 10.97 -15.51 -7.56
N HIS A 152 10.53 -14.47 -6.86
CA HIS A 152 11.43 -13.58 -6.11
C HIS A 152 11.17 -13.54 -4.60
N ARG A 153 10.13 -14.22 -4.10
CA ARG A 153 9.76 -14.21 -2.69
C ARG A 153 9.54 -15.64 -2.19
N ALA A 154 9.81 -15.84 -0.91
CA ALA A 154 9.59 -17.09 -0.21
C ALA A 154 8.70 -16.86 1.02
N GLY A 155 7.96 -17.88 1.42
CA GLY A 155 7.11 -17.86 2.61
C GLY A 155 5.61 -17.82 2.31
N VAL A 156 4.84 -17.50 3.34
CA VAL A 156 3.38 -17.72 3.42
C VAL A 156 2.60 -17.15 2.22
N TRP A 157 3.03 -16.03 1.64
CA TRP A 157 2.35 -15.41 0.50
C TRP A 157 2.62 -16.10 -0.84
N ALA A 158 3.83 -16.63 -1.03
CA ALA A 158 4.14 -17.49 -2.18
C ALA A 158 3.38 -18.82 -2.06
N ASP A 159 3.31 -19.40 -0.86
CA ASP A 159 2.58 -20.65 -0.61
C ASP A 159 1.09 -20.50 -0.89
N LYS A 160 0.48 -19.39 -0.46
CA LYS A 160 -0.92 -19.03 -0.78
C LYS A 160 -1.21 -18.85 -2.28
N LEU A 161 -0.20 -18.68 -3.13
CA LEU A 161 -0.37 -18.61 -4.59
C LEU A 161 -0.11 -19.96 -5.28
N ARG A 162 0.68 -20.84 -4.65
CA ARG A 162 0.95 -22.20 -5.12
C ARG A 162 -0.24 -23.11 -4.85
N ASP A 163 -0.89 -22.95 -3.70
CA ASP A 163 -2.15 -23.60 -3.37
C ASP A 163 -3.34 -22.69 -3.72
N PRO A 164 -4.07 -22.93 -4.81
CA PRO A 164 -5.29 -22.18 -5.13
C PRO A 164 -6.45 -22.45 -4.14
N ALA A 165 -6.25 -23.30 -3.13
CA ALA A 165 -7.33 -23.89 -2.33
C ALA A 165 -7.90 -23.08 -1.14
N PRO A 166 -7.34 -22.00 -0.57
CA PRO A 166 -7.94 -21.45 0.66
C PRO A 166 -8.86 -20.23 0.46
N ILE A 167 -9.04 -19.71 -0.77
CA ILE A 167 -9.90 -18.53 -0.99
C ILE A 167 -11.40 -18.94 -1.04
N ALA A 168 -11.71 -20.13 -1.55
CA ALA A 168 -13.08 -20.63 -1.56
C ALA A 168 -13.55 -21.05 -0.15
N ILE A 169 -12.67 -21.59 0.69
CA ILE A 169 -13.06 -22.16 2.00
C ILE A 169 -13.35 -21.07 3.04
N GLY A 170 -12.60 -19.96 3.03
CA GLY A 170 -12.84 -18.84 3.96
C GLY A 170 -14.16 -18.11 3.69
N ALA A 171 -14.46 -17.83 2.43
CA ALA A 171 -15.72 -17.22 2.01
C ALA A 171 -16.92 -18.14 2.28
N LEU A 172 -16.78 -19.45 1.98
CA LEU A 172 -17.81 -20.45 2.26
C LEU A 172 -18.05 -20.60 3.77
N LYS A 173 -17.00 -20.61 4.60
CA LYS A 173 -17.10 -20.74 6.06
C LYS A 173 -17.70 -19.49 6.72
N THR A 174 -17.49 -18.31 6.12
CA THR A 174 -18.09 -17.05 6.58
C THR A 174 -19.55 -16.96 6.17
N ALA A 175 -19.90 -17.39 4.94
CA ALA A 175 -21.28 -17.49 4.46
C ALA A 175 -22.10 -18.52 5.28
N LEU A 176 -21.55 -19.71 5.53
CA LEU A 176 -22.17 -20.74 6.38
C LEU A 176 -22.38 -20.29 7.83
N ARG A 177 -21.54 -19.40 8.35
CA ARG A 177 -21.68 -18.85 9.70
C ARG A 177 -22.73 -17.74 9.77
N GLN A 178 -22.91 -16.98 8.69
CA GLN A 178 -23.97 -15.98 8.55
C GLN A 178 -25.35 -16.64 8.37
N GLU A 179 -25.47 -17.69 7.55
CA GLU A 179 -26.71 -18.47 7.41
C GLU A 179 -27.16 -19.11 8.72
N LYS A 180 -26.26 -19.80 9.45
CA LYS A 180 -26.59 -20.39 10.76
C LYS A 180 -26.99 -19.36 11.82
N SER A 181 -26.50 -18.12 11.71
CA SER A 181 -26.87 -17.03 12.63
C SER A 181 -28.23 -16.45 12.25
N ALA A 182 -28.56 -16.35 10.96
CA ALA A 182 -29.88 -15.95 10.49
C ALA A 182 -30.96 -16.99 10.86
N GLU A 183 -30.67 -18.29 10.73
CA GLU A 183 -31.60 -19.38 11.05
C GLU A 183 -31.93 -19.48 12.55
N LYS A 184 -30.96 -19.21 13.43
CA LYS A 184 -31.18 -19.09 14.88
C LYS A 184 -32.05 -17.89 15.27
N THR A 185 -32.05 -16.85 14.46
CA THR A 185 -32.83 -15.63 14.74
C THR A 185 -34.30 -15.81 14.35
N VAL A 186 -34.59 -16.61 13.32
CA VAL A 186 -35.96 -16.90 12.87
C VAL A 186 -36.66 -17.93 13.78
N THR A 187 -35.93 -18.87 14.38
CA THR A 187 -36.50 -19.89 15.27
C THR A 187 -36.69 -19.44 16.72
N GLY A 188 -36.07 -18.34 17.15
CA GLY A 188 -36.16 -17.82 18.53
C GLY A 188 -37.40 -16.98 18.88
N VAL A 189 -38.27 -16.65 17.91
CA VAL A 189 -39.40 -15.71 18.14
C VAL A 189 -40.71 -16.39 18.56
N LYS A 190 -40.82 -17.73 18.48
CA LYS A 190 -42.01 -18.47 18.95
C LYS A 190 -41.82 -19.00 20.38
N GLY A 191 -41.98 -18.14 21.39
CA GLY A 191 -41.85 -18.66 22.76
C GLY A 191 -42.05 -17.69 23.93
N LYS A 192 -43.00 -16.76 23.88
CA LYS A 192 -43.43 -16.05 25.11
C LYS A 192 -44.93 -15.79 25.14
N ARG A 193 -45.69 -16.86 25.36
CA ARG A 193 -47.12 -16.77 25.70
C ARG A 193 -47.21 -16.40 27.19
N LYS A 194 -47.54 -15.13 27.46
CA LYS A 194 -47.91 -14.59 28.79
C LYS A 194 -49.01 -15.48 29.40
N ARG A 195 -48.71 -16.18 30.50
CA ARG A 195 -49.73 -16.70 31.42
C ARG A 195 -50.13 -15.56 32.36
N ARG A 196 -51.41 -15.20 32.32
CA ARG A 196 -52.06 -14.38 33.35
C ARG A 196 -52.31 -15.30 34.56
N PHE A 197 -51.95 -14.83 35.74
CA PHE A 197 -52.61 -15.14 37.00
C PHE A 197 -53.24 -13.83 37.48
#